data_AF-A0A385TWJ5-F1
#
_entry.id   AF-A0A385TWJ5-F1
#
_cell.length_a   1.000
_cell.length_b   1.000
_cell.length_c   1.000
_cell.angle_alpha   90.00
_cell.angle_beta   90.00
_cell.angle_gamma   90.00
#
_symmetry.space_group_name_H-M   'P 1'
#
loop_
_entity.id
_entity.type
_entity.pdbx_description
1 polymer ?
#
loop_
_entity_poly.entity_id
_entity_poly.type
_entity_poly.pdbx_seq_one_letter_code
_entity_poly.pdbx_strand_id
1 'polypeptide(L)'
;MKTMKHTSPLAKTLAAAGLAGVLMIFASGLPSAHVHAETQTAASTDQVKAPTAAPQRVTFKTLQSKEKWLETDIKIPVFQGLADTKYQDQLNDIIESHASKDIAKWEKEASEAAANAEQNGYTMHPYQLTITYELTSDGSDDSLISLKVITEGMGMNNGDPRVDTYNFTNEAEARRVTLEDLFGKNYKSIVDTAVKTAIAADQDHYFANEDGFQGIGAEQSFYVADGTAYIVFQKYSIAPGSTGTPEFAVKLPGTAPEEKPLSAVLKPGDYYKDNNGKMMVPAARVLRQLQFDVKWNGKSKTAEISKGAVWSAVTLNKDAYALGKMAPRSLGASPAMKDGHVYVPLAFLTDILQLQTDQSQQGDMTVTAAQ
;
A
#
# COMPACT_ATOMS: atom_id res chain seq x y z
N MET A 1 50.93 22.82 30.18
CA MET A 1 50.70 24.19 29.67
C MET A 1 50.82 24.12 28.15
N LYS A 2 49.88 24.47 27.29
CA LYS A 2 48.63 25.23 27.35
C LYS A 2 47.61 24.55 26.43
N THR A 3 46.38 24.50 26.89
CA THR A 3 45.16 24.26 26.12
C THR A 3 44.90 25.42 25.15
N MET A 4 44.42 25.12 23.94
CA MET A 4 43.73 26.11 23.10
C MET A 4 42.38 25.56 22.67
N LYS A 5 41.35 26.13 23.28
CA LYS A 5 39.95 26.05 22.88
C LYS A 5 39.74 27.05 21.75
N HIS A 6 39.07 26.65 20.67
CA HIS A 6 38.43 27.60 19.75
C HIS A 6 36.93 27.35 19.77
N THR A 7 36.24 28.25 20.46
CA THR A 7 34.79 28.49 20.36
C THR A 7 34.58 29.62 19.35
N SER A 8 33.67 29.43 18.39
CA SER A 8 33.10 30.50 17.57
C SER A 8 31.58 30.41 17.62
N PRO A 9 30.84 31.53 17.80
CA PRO A 9 29.40 31.51 18.05
C PRO A 9 28.55 31.54 16.78
N LEU A 10 27.36 30.92 16.89
CA LEU A 10 26.23 31.05 15.97
C LEU A 10 25.73 32.50 15.91
N ALA A 11 25.51 33.01 14.70
CA ALA A 11 24.63 34.15 14.44
C ALA A 11 23.45 33.67 13.57
N LYS A 12 22.25 33.79 14.12
CA LYS A 12 20.97 33.60 13.42
C LYS A 12 20.61 34.93 12.75
N THR A 13 20.30 34.92 11.46
CA THR A 13 19.69 36.07 10.78
C THR A 13 18.39 35.63 10.13
N LEU A 14 17.27 36.11 10.68
CA LEU A 14 15.97 36.09 10.01
C LEU A 14 15.99 37.11 8.86
N ALA A 15 15.54 36.69 7.68
CA ALA A 15 15.16 37.61 6.61
C ALA A 15 13.66 37.42 6.31
N ALA A 16 12.88 38.44 6.66
CA ALA A 16 11.50 38.60 6.23
C ALA A 16 11.47 39.15 4.80
N ALA A 17 10.73 38.49 3.90
CA ALA A 17 10.43 39.03 2.58
C ALA A 17 9.02 39.62 2.59
N GLY A 18 8.94 40.94 2.39
CA GLY A 18 7.70 41.69 2.28
C GLY A 18 7.05 41.53 0.89
N LEU A 19 5.73 41.36 0.90
CA LEU A 19 4.85 41.48 -0.27
C LEU A 19 4.57 42.96 -0.56
N ALA A 20 4.63 43.34 -1.84
CA ALA A 20 4.21 44.66 -2.32
C ALA A 20 3.36 44.54 -3.60
N GLY A 21 2.21 45.24 -3.60
CA GLY A 21 1.45 45.72 -4.76
C GLY A 21 0.63 44.68 -5.52
N VAL A 22 -0.61 44.92 -5.96
CA VAL A 22 -1.22 46.16 -6.41
C VAL A 22 -2.75 46.11 -6.25
N LEU A 23 -3.28 47.27 -5.88
CA LEU A 23 -4.69 47.67 -5.73
C LEU A 23 -5.28 48.02 -7.11
N MET A 24 -6.48 47.54 -7.45
CA MET A 24 -7.35 48.15 -8.46
C MET A 24 -8.82 48.04 -8.01
N ILE A 25 -9.42 49.19 -7.73
CA ILE A 25 -10.84 49.41 -7.41
C ILE A 25 -11.51 49.96 -8.66
N PHE A 26 -12.70 49.47 -9.01
CA PHE A 26 -13.73 50.29 -9.66
C PHE A 26 -15.12 49.98 -9.07
N ALA A 27 -15.76 51.05 -8.60
CA ALA A 27 -17.17 51.17 -8.20
C ALA A 27 -18.08 51.19 -9.46
N SER A 28 -19.43 51.14 -9.47
CA SER A 28 -20.51 51.55 -8.56
C SER A 28 -21.87 51.14 -9.18
N GLY A 29 -22.93 50.93 -8.37
CA GLY A 29 -24.32 51.04 -8.84
C GLY A 29 -25.38 50.27 -8.02
N LEU A 30 -26.20 50.97 -7.24
CA LEU A 30 -27.45 50.52 -6.57
C LEU A 30 -28.70 51.09 -7.32
N PRO A 31 -29.95 50.94 -6.85
CA PRO A 31 -30.84 49.79 -6.86
C PRO A 31 -32.18 50.11 -7.58
N SER A 32 -33.08 49.15 -7.80
CA SER A 32 -34.52 49.44 -7.97
C SER A 32 -35.38 48.24 -7.61
N ALA A 33 -36.35 48.49 -6.72
CA ALA A 33 -37.35 47.56 -6.26
C ALA A 33 -38.56 47.56 -7.22
N HIS A 34 -39.10 46.39 -7.53
CA HIS A 34 -40.53 46.21 -7.76
C HIS A 34 -40.98 44.87 -7.18
N VAL A 35 -42.03 44.97 -6.39
CA VAL A 35 -42.72 43.91 -5.66
C VAL A 35 -43.56 43.10 -6.64
N HIS A 36 -43.46 41.77 -6.58
CA HIS A 36 -44.62 40.89 -6.76
C HIS A 36 -44.37 39.63 -5.92
N ALA A 37 -45.25 39.43 -4.94
CA ALA A 37 -45.31 38.24 -4.13
C ALA A 37 -46.01 37.13 -4.93
N GLU A 38 -45.44 35.93 -4.94
CA GLU A 38 -46.20 34.68 -4.85
C GLU A 38 -45.28 33.49 -4.50
N THR A 39 -45.61 32.91 -3.35
CA THR A 39 -45.52 31.48 -3.00
C THR A 39 -44.14 30.84 -2.78
N GLN A 40 -43.99 30.36 -1.53
CA GLN A 40 -42.91 29.54 -1.02
C GLN A 40 -42.70 28.24 -1.82
N THR A 41 -41.44 27.98 -2.16
CA THR A 41 -40.90 26.62 -2.18
C THR A 41 -39.58 26.66 -1.43
N ALA A 42 -39.52 26.00 -0.27
CA ALA A 42 -38.30 25.86 0.50
C ALA A 42 -37.27 25.07 -0.33
N ALA A 43 -36.25 25.76 -0.83
CA ALA A 43 -35.07 25.11 -1.39
C ALA A 43 -34.14 24.75 -0.23
N SER A 44 -34.11 23.47 0.13
CA SER A 44 -33.10 22.90 0.99
C SER A 44 -31.72 23.11 0.36
N THR A 45 -30.92 24.02 0.92
CA THR A 45 -29.49 24.09 0.65
C THR A 45 -28.78 23.05 1.51
N ASP A 46 -28.97 21.77 1.21
CA ASP A 46 -28.01 20.75 1.63
C ASP A 46 -26.82 20.83 0.67
N GLN A 47 -25.90 21.74 1.00
CA GLN A 47 -24.55 21.63 0.46
C GLN A 47 -23.95 20.34 1.01
N VAL A 48 -23.87 19.34 0.14
CA VAL A 48 -23.08 18.12 0.35
C VAL A 48 -21.64 18.57 0.55
N LYS A 49 -21.23 18.72 1.80
CA LYS A 49 -19.82 18.83 2.18
C LYS A 49 -19.18 17.53 1.73
N ALA A 50 -18.31 17.60 0.72
CA ALA A 50 -17.50 16.48 0.31
C ALA A 50 -16.85 15.87 1.57
N PRO A 51 -16.80 14.53 1.72
CA PRO A 51 -16.10 13.91 2.82
C PRO A 51 -14.66 14.41 2.76
N THR A 52 -14.26 15.18 3.77
CA THR A 52 -12.88 15.63 3.91
C THR A 52 -12.06 14.37 4.07
N ALA A 53 -11.30 13.99 3.04
CA ALA A 53 -10.36 12.88 3.13
C ALA A 53 -9.53 13.09 4.40
N ALA A 54 -9.49 12.07 5.27
CA ALA A 54 -8.67 12.13 6.47
C ALA A 54 -7.23 12.49 6.04
N PRO A 55 -6.55 13.41 6.75
CA PRO A 55 -5.21 13.84 6.37
C PRO A 55 -4.28 12.62 6.31
N GLN A 56 -3.56 12.48 5.20
CA GLN A 56 -2.61 11.38 5.01
C GLN A 56 -1.55 11.45 6.10
N ARG A 57 -1.39 10.40 6.91
CA ARG A 57 -0.48 10.36 8.08
C ARG A 57 0.99 10.57 7.71
N VAL A 58 1.34 10.26 6.46
CA VAL A 58 2.67 10.47 5.90
C VAL A 58 2.54 11.27 4.61
N THR A 59 3.28 12.36 4.54
CA THR A 59 3.53 13.13 3.32
C THR A 59 4.99 12.98 2.90
N PHE A 60 5.45 13.74 1.93
CA PHE A 60 6.85 13.72 1.53
C PHE A 60 7.42 15.12 1.44
N LYS A 61 8.73 15.21 1.68
CA LYS A 61 9.55 16.39 1.41
C LYS A 61 10.60 16.03 0.37
N THR A 62 10.82 16.93 -0.58
CA THR A 62 11.90 16.79 -1.53
C THR A 62 13.15 17.52 -1.03
N LEU A 63 14.31 16.90 -1.27
CA LEU A 63 15.62 17.53 -1.07
C LEU A 63 16.36 17.56 -2.40
N GLN A 64 17.36 18.42 -2.52
CA GLN A 64 18.16 18.57 -3.73
C GLN A 64 19.63 18.83 -3.35
N SER A 65 20.54 18.27 -4.14
CA SER A 65 21.96 18.59 -4.11
C SER A 65 22.23 19.99 -4.66
N LYS A 66 23.33 20.63 -4.20
CA LYS A 66 23.87 21.85 -4.84
C LYS A 66 25.08 21.55 -5.73
N GLU A 67 25.59 20.33 -5.70
CA GLU A 67 26.71 19.88 -6.53
C GLU A 67 26.24 19.58 -7.96
N LYS A 68 26.85 20.22 -8.95
CA LYS A 68 26.49 20.06 -10.37
C LYS A 68 26.83 18.68 -10.93
N TRP A 69 27.77 17.97 -10.29
CA TRP A 69 28.15 16.60 -10.65
C TRP A 69 27.32 15.54 -9.92
N LEU A 70 26.27 15.92 -9.21
CA LEU A 70 25.33 15.02 -8.54
C LEU A 70 23.89 15.38 -8.89
N GLU A 71 23.23 14.51 -9.64
CA GLU A 71 21.79 14.55 -9.88
C GLU A 71 21.04 13.88 -8.72
N THR A 72 19.93 14.46 -8.27
CA THR A 72 19.15 13.94 -7.13
C THR A 72 17.66 13.81 -7.41
N ASP A 73 17.08 12.64 -7.12
CA ASP A 73 15.63 12.44 -6.94
C ASP A 73 15.36 11.95 -5.51
N ILE A 74 15.16 12.89 -4.60
CA ILE A 74 15.05 12.62 -3.17
C ILE A 74 13.65 12.97 -2.69
N LYS A 75 12.95 11.96 -2.16
CA LYS A 75 11.65 12.04 -1.50
C LYS A 75 11.75 11.32 -0.16
N ILE A 76 11.82 12.11 0.91
CA ILE A 76 11.82 11.58 2.28
C ILE A 76 10.41 11.65 2.89
N PRO A 77 10.02 10.68 3.74
CA PRO A 77 8.74 10.71 4.41
C PRO A 77 8.71 11.80 5.48
N VAL A 78 7.55 12.43 5.64
CA VAL A 78 7.26 13.40 6.72
C VAL A 78 5.97 12.99 7.41
N PHE A 79 6.10 12.62 8.69
CA PHE A 79 4.98 12.26 9.54
C PHE A 79 4.21 13.49 10.02
N GLN A 80 2.88 13.37 10.02
CA GLN A 80 1.98 14.37 10.58
C GLN A 80 0.80 13.71 11.30
N GLY A 81 0.32 14.37 12.36
CA GLY A 81 -0.83 13.91 13.13
C GLY A 81 -0.56 12.67 14.00
N LEU A 82 0.70 12.41 14.38
CA LEU A 82 1.01 11.42 15.41
C LEU A 82 0.53 11.94 16.78
N ALA A 83 0.13 11.02 17.66
CA ALA A 83 -0.32 11.35 19.01
C ALA A 83 0.84 11.90 19.86
N ASP A 84 2.02 11.30 19.74
CA ASP A 84 3.26 11.81 20.33
C ASP A 84 3.95 12.79 19.37
N THR A 85 3.63 14.08 19.53
CA THR A 85 4.21 15.17 18.71
C THR A 85 5.72 15.31 18.87
N LYS A 86 6.28 14.96 20.04
CA LYS A 86 7.73 15.04 20.27
C LYS A 86 8.44 13.94 19.51
N TYR A 87 7.93 12.70 19.57
CA TYR A 87 8.45 11.60 18.78
C TYR A 87 8.34 11.88 17.28
N GLN A 88 7.22 12.46 16.83
CA GLN A 88 7.03 12.88 15.44
C GLN A 88 8.14 13.80 14.96
N ASP A 89 8.40 14.89 15.70
CA ASP A 89 9.42 15.87 15.32
C ASP A 89 10.81 15.22 15.33
N GLN A 90 11.11 14.39 16.33
CA GLN A 90 12.38 13.66 16.41
C GLN A 90 12.57 12.69 15.24
N LEU A 91 11.54 11.94 14.85
CA LEU A 91 11.62 10.98 13.75
C LEU A 91 11.81 11.69 12.41
N ASN A 92 11.04 12.77 12.17
CA ASN A 92 11.20 13.60 10.99
C ASN A 92 12.62 14.19 10.90
N ASP A 93 13.15 14.71 12.01
CA ASP A 93 14.52 15.24 12.08
C ASP A 93 15.58 14.16 11.82
N ILE A 94 15.40 12.94 12.36
CA ILE A 94 16.32 11.82 12.12
C ILE A 94 16.36 11.46 10.63
N ILE A 95 15.20 11.31 10.00
CA ILE A 95 15.07 10.95 8.59
C ILE A 95 15.68 12.03 7.69
N GLU A 96 15.39 13.30 7.95
CA GLU A 96 15.98 14.42 7.22
C GLU A 96 17.49 14.51 7.44
N SER A 97 17.97 14.27 8.66
CA SER A 97 19.41 14.26 8.97
C SER A 97 20.15 13.14 8.25
N HIS A 98 19.56 11.95 8.15
CA HIS A 98 20.13 10.83 7.39
C HIS A 98 20.25 11.20 5.91
N ALA A 99 19.16 11.63 5.28
CA ALA A 99 19.19 12.05 3.88
C ALA A 99 20.18 13.20 3.61
N SER A 100 20.27 14.17 4.52
CA SER A 100 21.24 15.27 4.41
C SER A 100 22.70 14.80 4.49
N LYS A 101 22.98 13.79 5.32
CA LYS A 101 24.32 13.17 5.39
C LYS A 101 24.63 12.39 4.12
N ASP A 102 23.65 11.70 3.55
CA ASP A 102 23.82 10.99 2.27
C ASP A 102 24.08 11.96 1.13
N ILE A 103 23.33 13.06 1.05
CA ILE A 103 23.59 14.14 0.09
C ILE A 103 25.02 14.65 0.25
N ALA A 104 25.45 15.04 1.45
CA ALA A 104 26.79 15.58 1.67
C ALA A 104 27.90 14.57 1.33
N LYS A 105 27.69 13.28 1.59
CA LYS A 105 28.60 12.20 1.19
C LYS A 105 28.71 12.14 -0.33
N TRP A 106 27.59 12.06 -1.04
CA TRP A 106 27.57 11.92 -2.49
C TRP A 106 28.02 13.19 -3.22
N GLU A 107 27.75 14.38 -2.68
CA GLU A 107 28.27 15.64 -3.20
C GLU A 107 29.80 15.63 -3.18
N LYS A 108 30.39 15.16 -2.06
CA LYS A 108 31.84 15.02 -1.93
C LYS A 108 32.40 14.00 -2.93
N GLU A 109 31.83 12.80 -2.99
CA GLU A 109 32.30 11.74 -3.90
C GLU A 109 32.21 12.15 -5.37
N ALA A 110 31.10 12.79 -5.77
CA ALA A 110 30.92 13.32 -7.12
C ALA A 110 31.94 14.43 -7.45
N SER A 111 32.19 15.36 -6.53
CA SER A 111 33.19 16.42 -6.74
C SER A 111 34.61 15.87 -6.85
N GLU A 112 34.96 14.87 -6.04
CA GLU A 112 36.29 14.23 -6.08
C GLU A 112 36.49 13.46 -7.39
N ALA A 113 35.46 12.73 -7.85
CA ALA A 113 35.48 12.05 -9.14
C ALA A 113 35.63 13.04 -10.30
N ALA A 114 34.95 14.19 -10.25
CA ALA A 114 35.05 15.21 -11.29
C ALA A 114 36.45 15.82 -11.38
N ALA A 115 37.07 16.12 -10.24
CA ALA A 115 38.44 16.61 -10.20
C ALA A 115 39.43 15.57 -10.75
N ASN A 116 39.22 14.28 -10.47
CA ASN A 116 40.03 13.20 -11.03
C ASN A 116 39.86 13.06 -12.55
N ALA A 117 38.63 13.17 -13.05
CA ALA A 117 38.32 13.11 -14.48
C ALA A 117 39.00 14.23 -15.27
N GLU A 118 38.96 15.47 -14.74
CA GLU A 118 39.66 16.62 -15.31
C GLU A 118 41.18 16.40 -15.33
N GLN A 119 41.76 15.88 -14.24
CA GLN A 119 43.20 15.60 -14.16
C GLN A 119 43.66 14.51 -15.13
N ASN A 120 42.84 13.50 -15.38
CA ASN A 120 43.21 12.32 -16.18
C ASN A 120 42.63 12.34 -17.60
N GLY A 121 41.91 13.41 -17.98
CA GLY A 121 41.45 13.65 -19.34
C GLY A 121 40.35 12.70 -19.84
N TYR A 122 39.50 12.20 -18.95
CA TYR A 122 38.32 11.42 -19.34
C TYR A 122 37.02 12.17 -19.02
N THR A 123 35.98 11.92 -19.81
CA THR A 123 34.66 12.54 -19.60
C THR A 123 33.93 11.85 -18.47
N MET A 124 33.49 12.62 -17.48
CA MET A 124 32.63 12.15 -16.40
C MET A 124 31.16 12.48 -16.69
N HIS A 125 30.28 11.57 -16.31
CA HIS A 125 28.83 11.84 -16.20
C HIS A 125 28.48 12.12 -14.73
N PRO A 126 27.49 12.98 -14.45
CA PRO A 126 27.02 13.21 -13.10
C PRO A 126 26.67 11.89 -12.39
N TYR A 127 27.04 11.80 -11.12
CA TYR A 127 26.53 10.74 -10.25
C TYR A 127 25.05 10.96 -9.99
N GLN A 128 24.36 9.92 -9.56
CA GLN A 128 22.94 9.96 -9.23
C GLN A 128 22.72 9.54 -7.78
N LEU A 129 21.85 10.23 -7.05
CA LEU A 129 21.38 9.83 -5.74
C LEU A 129 19.86 9.86 -5.70
N THR A 130 19.27 8.70 -5.45
CA THR A 130 17.83 8.52 -5.26
C THR A 130 17.56 8.15 -3.82
N ILE A 131 16.56 8.81 -3.22
CA ILE A 131 16.02 8.40 -1.91
C ILE A 131 14.51 8.33 -2.06
N THR A 132 13.93 7.16 -1.80
CA THR A 132 12.48 6.94 -1.81
C THR A 132 12.04 6.28 -0.52
N TYR A 133 10.72 6.23 -0.29
CA TYR A 133 10.16 5.51 0.84
C TYR A 133 8.88 4.78 0.47
N GLU A 134 8.57 3.76 1.26
CA GLU A 134 7.34 2.99 1.19
C GLU A 134 6.74 2.87 2.59
N LEU A 135 5.49 3.31 2.75
CA LEU A 135 4.70 3.08 3.96
C LEU A 135 4.03 1.71 3.82
N THR A 136 4.47 0.74 4.62
CA THR A 136 4.08 -0.67 4.48
C THR A 136 3.00 -1.07 5.49
N SER A 137 2.87 -0.33 6.59
CA SER A 137 1.72 -0.34 7.48
C SER A 137 1.43 1.07 7.96
N ASP A 138 0.19 1.53 7.83
CA ASP A 138 -0.21 2.86 8.25
C ASP A 138 -0.75 2.90 9.69
N GLY A 139 -0.84 1.75 10.37
CA GLY A 139 -1.33 1.61 11.74
C GLY A 139 -2.86 1.68 11.87
N SER A 140 -3.61 1.40 10.80
CA SER A 140 -5.07 1.29 10.85
C SER A 140 -5.57 -0.02 11.50
N ASP A 141 -4.82 -1.11 11.38
CA ASP A 141 -5.25 -2.44 11.85
C ASP A 141 -4.83 -2.75 13.30
N ASP A 142 -3.61 -2.38 13.70
CA ASP A 142 -2.99 -2.79 14.96
C ASP A 142 -2.20 -1.67 15.66
N SER A 143 -2.39 -0.41 15.22
CA SER A 143 -1.62 0.77 15.62
C SER A 143 -0.12 0.74 15.27
N LEU A 144 0.38 -0.31 14.62
CA LEU A 144 1.76 -0.40 14.15
C LEU A 144 1.93 0.37 12.85
N ILE A 145 2.80 1.37 12.88
CA ILE A 145 3.27 2.05 11.69
C ILE A 145 4.61 1.44 11.30
N SER A 146 4.74 1.10 10.02
CA SER A 146 5.95 0.52 9.45
C SER A 146 6.27 1.14 8.10
N LEU A 147 7.53 1.49 7.89
CA LEU A 147 8.02 2.02 6.62
C LEU A 147 9.45 1.58 6.33
N LYS A 148 9.83 1.64 5.05
CA LYS A 148 11.22 1.56 4.61
C LYS A 148 11.62 2.77 3.78
N VAL A 149 12.83 3.27 4.00
CA VAL A 149 13.50 4.30 3.20
C VAL A 149 14.62 3.62 2.43
N ILE A 150 14.62 3.79 1.12
CA ILE A 150 15.59 3.19 0.21
C ILE A 150 16.47 4.31 -0.33
N THR A 151 17.76 4.24 0.01
CA THR A 151 18.78 5.18 -0.48
C THR A 151 19.67 4.45 -1.45
N GLU A 152 19.70 4.88 -2.70
CA GLU A 152 20.54 4.29 -3.74
C GLU A 152 21.31 5.40 -4.45
N GLY A 153 22.63 5.29 -4.43
CA GLY A 153 23.47 6.15 -5.24
C GLY A 153 24.25 5.36 -6.28
N MET A 154 24.47 6.01 -7.42
CA MET A 154 25.08 5.44 -8.61
C MET A 154 26.19 6.37 -9.10
N GLY A 155 27.41 5.85 -9.11
CA GLY A 155 28.57 6.53 -9.69
C GLY A 155 28.90 5.97 -11.07
N MET A 156 29.94 5.13 -11.14
CA MET A 156 30.37 4.47 -12.39
C MET A 156 29.92 3.00 -12.52
N ASN A 157 29.44 2.39 -11.44
CA ASN A 157 29.08 0.97 -11.37
C ASN A 157 27.62 0.81 -10.89
N ASN A 158 27.16 -0.43 -10.75
CA ASN A 158 25.82 -0.74 -10.23
C ASN A 158 25.55 -0.03 -8.89
N GLY A 159 24.31 0.44 -8.72
CA GLY A 159 23.84 1.10 -7.50
C GLY A 159 23.97 0.20 -6.27
N ASP A 160 24.21 0.83 -5.12
CA ASP A 160 24.33 0.17 -3.83
C ASP A 160 23.19 0.62 -2.91
N PRO A 161 22.02 -0.04 -2.98
CA PRO A 161 20.86 0.36 -2.19
C PRO A 161 21.10 0.03 -0.71
N ARG A 162 20.90 1.04 0.14
CA ARG A 162 20.72 0.90 1.59
C ARG A 162 19.25 0.99 1.94
N VAL A 163 18.76 0.06 2.75
CA VAL A 163 17.37 0.07 3.25
C VAL A 163 17.34 0.35 4.74
N ASP A 164 16.78 1.50 5.13
CA ASP A 164 16.54 1.90 6.51
C ASP A 164 15.08 1.67 6.88
N THR A 165 14.79 0.96 7.97
CA THR A 165 13.42 0.60 8.38
C THR A 165 13.00 1.28 9.67
N TYR A 166 11.75 1.75 9.75
CA TYR A 166 11.20 2.40 10.94
C TYR A 166 9.87 1.72 11.34
N ASN A 167 9.80 1.25 12.59
CA ASN A 167 8.64 0.52 13.12
C ASN A 167 8.29 1.05 14.52
N PHE A 168 7.06 1.53 14.70
CA PHE A 168 6.62 2.10 15.97
C PHE A 168 5.09 2.07 16.12
N THR A 169 4.59 2.13 17.35
CA THR A 169 3.15 2.30 17.61
C THR A 169 2.78 3.78 17.76
N ASN A 170 1.63 4.17 17.20
CA ASN A 170 1.10 5.55 17.34
C ASN A 170 0.23 5.69 18.59
N GLU A 171 0.87 5.68 19.75
CA GLU A 171 0.25 5.85 21.06
C GLU A 171 0.55 7.24 21.65
N ALA A 172 -0.03 7.57 22.81
CA ALA A 172 0.22 8.85 23.49
C ALA A 172 1.72 9.06 23.81
N GLU A 173 2.44 7.97 24.07
CA GLU A 173 3.89 7.89 24.07
C GLU A 173 4.27 6.88 22.99
N ALA A 174 4.85 7.35 21.89
CA ALA A 174 5.17 6.48 20.77
C ALA A 174 6.28 5.50 21.16
N ARG A 175 6.09 4.23 20.82
CA ARG A 175 7.02 3.17 21.21
C ARG A 175 7.60 2.51 19.97
N ARG A 176 8.93 2.41 19.92
CA ARG A 176 9.61 1.61 18.90
C ARG A 176 9.18 0.15 19.03
N VAL A 177 8.89 -0.49 17.91
CA VAL A 177 8.56 -1.91 17.83
C VAL A 177 9.80 -2.70 17.41
N THR A 178 10.06 -3.79 18.12
CA THR A 178 11.16 -4.72 17.89
C THR A 178 10.64 -6.08 17.41
N LEU A 179 11.53 -6.94 16.90
CA LEU A 179 11.15 -8.33 16.59
C LEU A 179 10.73 -9.12 17.84
N GLU A 180 11.27 -8.77 19.02
CA GLU A 180 10.83 -9.39 20.29
C GLU A 180 9.39 -9.00 20.65
N ASP A 181 8.98 -7.76 20.37
CA ASP A 181 7.59 -7.34 20.56
C ASP A 181 6.62 -8.13 19.67
N LEU A 182 7.04 -8.43 18.43
CA LEU A 182 6.24 -9.14 17.44
C LEU A 182 6.16 -10.65 17.68
N PHE A 183 7.29 -11.27 18.06
CA PHE A 183 7.42 -12.74 18.12
C PHE A 183 7.67 -13.28 19.54
N GLY A 184 7.72 -12.41 20.54
CA GLY A 184 8.05 -12.74 21.93
C GLY A 184 9.52 -13.10 22.13
N LYS A 185 9.86 -13.60 23.32
CA LYS A 185 11.25 -13.91 23.75
C LYS A 185 12.01 -14.87 22.83
N ASN A 186 11.28 -15.68 22.05
CA ASN A 186 11.85 -16.67 21.13
C ASN A 186 12.03 -16.13 19.70
N TYR A 187 11.89 -14.81 19.48
CA TYR A 187 11.92 -14.17 18.16
C TYR A 187 13.13 -14.61 17.32
N LYS A 188 14.32 -14.67 17.90
CA LYS A 188 15.54 -15.08 17.18
C LYS A 188 15.40 -16.46 16.56
N SER A 189 14.96 -17.44 17.36
CA SER A 189 14.78 -18.81 16.86
C SER A 189 13.70 -18.87 15.78
N ILE A 190 12.59 -18.15 15.94
CA ILE A 190 11.49 -18.14 14.97
C ILE A 190 11.96 -17.58 13.63
N VAL A 191 12.60 -16.40 13.67
CA VAL A 191 13.08 -15.71 12.48
C VAL A 191 14.23 -16.47 11.82
N ASP A 192 15.23 -16.91 12.60
CA ASP A 192 16.36 -17.67 12.05
C ASP A 192 15.92 -18.95 11.36
N THR A 193 14.93 -19.66 11.91
CA THR A 193 14.36 -20.85 11.27
C THR A 193 13.68 -20.48 9.97
N ALA A 194 12.84 -19.44 9.93
CA ALA A 194 12.15 -19.01 8.71
C ALA A 194 13.13 -18.61 7.59
N VAL A 195 14.15 -17.80 7.92
CA VAL A 195 15.19 -17.38 6.97
C VAL A 195 15.99 -18.58 6.45
N LYS A 196 16.42 -19.49 7.34
CA LYS A 196 17.14 -20.71 6.95
C LYS A 196 16.31 -21.60 6.03
N THR A 197 15.02 -21.77 6.32
CA THR A 197 14.10 -22.54 5.48
C THR A 197 13.96 -21.92 4.10
N ALA A 198 13.83 -20.60 4.01
CA ALA A 198 13.73 -19.90 2.73
C ALA A 198 15.03 -19.98 1.92
N ILE A 199 16.19 -19.77 2.53
CA ILE A 199 17.50 -19.92 1.89
C ILE A 199 17.71 -21.37 1.40
N ALA A 200 17.32 -22.37 2.20
CA ALA A 200 17.45 -23.77 1.82
C ALA A 200 16.60 -24.18 0.61
N ALA A 201 15.51 -23.44 0.33
CA ALA A 201 14.68 -23.66 -0.85
C ALA A 201 15.24 -23.01 -2.13
N ASP A 202 16.25 -22.13 -2.00
CA ASP A 202 16.82 -21.35 -3.10
C ASP A 202 18.34 -21.15 -2.94
N GLN A 203 19.07 -22.24 -2.68
CA GLN A 203 20.46 -22.20 -2.22
C GLN A 203 21.43 -21.52 -3.19
N ASP A 204 21.17 -21.57 -4.49
CA ASP A 204 22.08 -21.07 -5.53
C ASP A 204 22.25 -19.53 -5.48
N HIS A 205 21.32 -18.82 -4.83
CA HIS A 205 21.31 -17.35 -4.76
C HIS A 205 21.95 -16.79 -3.48
N TYR A 206 22.39 -17.64 -2.54
CA TYR A 206 22.90 -17.22 -1.22
C TYR A 206 24.28 -17.78 -0.94
N PHE A 207 25.02 -17.09 -0.07
CA PHE A 207 26.32 -17.58 0.39
C PHE A 207 26.16 -18.80 1.30
N ALA A 208 27.17 -19.67 1.29
CA ALA A 208 27.22 -20.89 2.09
C ALA A 208 28.30 -20.79 3.19
N ASN A 209 28.24 -21.72 4.16
CA ASN A 209 29.23 -21.85 5.23
C ASN A 209 29.37 -20.55 6.05
N GLU A 210 30.61 -20.11 6.32
CA GLU A 210 30.93 -18.96 7.16
C GLU A 210 30.48 -17.63 6.54
N ASP A 211 30.43 -17.55 5.21
CA ASP A 211 29.95 -16.38 4.47
C ASP A 211 28.42 -16.32 4.36
N GLY A 212 27.73 -17.42 4.71
CA GLY A 212 26.28 -17.55 4.67
C GLY A 212 25.56 -16.92 5.86
N PHE A 213 24.23 -17.10 5.91
CA PHE A 213 23.41 -16.61 7.01
C PHE A 213 23.73 -17.31 8.34
N GLN A 214 24.26 -16.54 9.31
CA GLN A 214 24.63 -17.04 10.65
C GLN A 214 23.54 -16.86 11.72
N GLY A 215 22.44 -16.17 11.40
CA GLY A 215 21.42 -15.76 12.35
C GLY A 215 21.24 -14.23 12.37
N ILE A 216 20.10 -13.77 12.88
CA ILE A 216 19.78 -12.34 12.94
C ILE A 216 20.48 -11.62 14.10
N GLY A 217 20.80 -10.34 13.87
CA GLY A 217 21.21 -9.41 14.92
C GLY A 217 20.05 -9.05 15.86
N ALA A 218 20.36 -8.43 17.01
CA ALA A 218 19.32 -7.89 17.90
C ALA A 218 18.57 -6.70 17.26
N GLU A 219 19.27 -5.92 16.46
CA GLU A 219 18.75 -4.74 15.74
C GLU A 219 18.53 -5.05 14.25
N GLN A 220 18.17 -6.29 13.90
CA GLN A 220 17.93 -6.68 12.51
C GLN A 220 16.84 -5.80 11.89
N SER A 221 17.10 -5.24 10.71
CA SER A 221 16.12 -4.46 9.96
C SER A 221 14.93 -5.32 9.55
N PHE A 222 13.73 -4.78 9.72
CA PHE A 222 12.49 -5.41 9.29
C PHE A 222 11.44 -4.36 8.99
N TYR A 223 10.44 -4.69 8.19
CA TYR A 223 9.19 -3.91 8.12
C TYR A 223 8.00 -4.87 8.22
N VAL A 224 6.81 -4.33 8.46
CA VAL A 224 5.56 -5.11 8.52
C VAL A 224 4.63 -4.64 7.42
N ALA A 225 4.05 -5.61 6.72
CA ALA A 225 2.96 -5.43 5.77
C ALA A 225 2.03 -6.65 5.86
N ASP A 226 0.72 -6.44 5.80
CA ASP A 226 -0.28 -7.51 5.66
C ASP A 226 -0.08 -8.68 6.66
N GLY A 227 0.06 -8.34 7.95
CA GLY A 227 0.26 -9.32 9.04
C GLY A 227 1.56 -10.13 8.93
N THR A 228 2.55 -9.63 8.19
CA THR A 228 3.80 -10.32 7.90
C THR A 228 4.97 -9.40 8.17
N ALA A 229 5.95 -9.86 8.95
CA ALA A 229 7.23 -9.18 9.09
C ALA A 229 8.17 -9.61 7.96
N TYR A 230 8.74 -8.65 7.24
CA TYR A 230 9.75 -8.85 6.21
C TYR A 230 11.11 -8.52 6.79
N ILE A 231 11.95 -9.52 6.94
CA ILE A 231 13.30 -9.40 7.49
C ILE A 231 14.24 -8.98 6.37
N VAL A 232 14.87 -7.82 6.51
CA VAL A 232 15.64 -7.16 5.44
C VAL A 232 17.13 -7.39 5.67
N PHE A 233 17.82 -7.87 4.64
CA PHE A 233 19.27 -8.03 4.62
C PHE A 233 19.88 -7.06 3.60
N GLN A 234 20.85 -6.24 4.05
CA GLN A 234 21.53 -5.31 3.14
C GLN A 234 22.25 -6.08 2.03
N LYS A 235 22.43 -5.45 0.87
CA LYS A 235 23.18 -6.02 -0.25
C LYS A 235 24.55 -6.52 0.21
N TYR A 236 24.98 -7.66 -0.35
CA TYR A 236 26.21 -8.37 0.02
C TYR A 236 26.27 -9.01 1.41
N SER A 237 25.27 -8.84 2.28
CA SER A 237 25.36 -9.35 3.67
C SER A 237 25.26 -10.86 3.79
N ILE A 238 24.46 -11.51 2.94
CA ILE A 238 24.24 -12.97 2.95
C ILE A 238 24.17 -13.58 1.54
N ALA A 239 24.35 -12.77 0.51
CA ALA A 239 24.18 -13.14 -0.89
C ALA A 239 25.03 -12.26 -1.83
N PRO A 240 25.36 -12.72 -3.05
CA PRO A 240 26.00 -11.88 -4.06
C PRO A 240 25.16 -10.66 -4.42
N GLY A 241 25.80 -9.61 -4.97
CA GLY A 241 25.12 -8.37 -5.34
C GLY A 241 24.02 -8.52 -6.39
N SER A 242 23.99 -9.61 -7.17
CA SER A 242 22.91 -9.93 -8.12
C SER A 242 21.59 -10.26 -7.43
N THR A 243 21.63 -10.72 -6.17
CA THR A 243 20.45 -11.01 -5.36
C THR A 243 19.84 -9.72 -4.77
N GLY A 244 20.52 -8.58 -4.89
CA GLY A 244 20.04 -7.29 -4.41
C GLY A 244 19.98 -7.23 -2.89
N THR A 245 18.84 -6.81 -2.34
CA THR A 245 18.57 -6.70 -0.91
C THR A 245 17.54 -7.77 -0.52
N PRO A 246 17.96 -8.95 -0.04
CA PRO A 246 17.04 -10.03 0.28
C PRO A 246 16.05 -9.66 1.39
N GLU A 247 14.78 -10.01 1.19
CA GLU A 247 13.70 -9.82 2.16
C GLU A 247 13.01 -11.18 2.42
N PHE A 248 12.88 -11.57 3.70
CA PHE A 248 12.27 -12.85 4.08
C PHE A 248 10.99 -12.63 4.88
N ALA A 249 9.90 -13.22 4.40
CA ALA A 249 8.60 -13.15 5.06
C ALA A 249 8.50 -14.08 6.27
N VAL A 250 8.09 -13.53 7.41
CA VAL A 250 7.81 -14.24 8.65
C VAL A 250 6.43 -13.81 9.16
N LYS A 251 5.47 -14.74 9.16
CA LYS A 251 4.09 -14.47 9.59
C LYS A 251 4.03 -14.12 11.08
N LEU A 252 3.31 -13.05 11.42
CA LEU A 252 3.16 -12.64 12.81
C LEU A 252 2.34 -13.68 13.62
N PRO A 253 2.61 -13.86 14.92
CA PRO A 253 1.79 -14.71 15.77
C PRO A 253 0.40 -14.11 15.94
N GLY A 254 -0.65 -14.93 15.89
CA GLY A 254 -2.03 -14.45 16.06
C GLY A 254 -2.65 -13.80 14.83
N THR A 255 -1.86 -13.49 13.80
CA THR A 255 -2.39 -13.30 12.44
C THR A 255 -2.69 -14.69 11.88
N ALA A 256 -3.93 -15.15 12.06
CA ALA A 256 -4.45 -16.16 11.14
C ALA A 256 -4.25 -15.63 9.71
N PRO A 257 -4.07 -16.48 8.68
CA PRO A 257 -4.11 -15.97 7.33
C PRO A 257 -5.47 -15.30 7.14
N GLU A 258 -5.48 -13.98 7.16
CA GLU A 258 -6.61 -13.20 6.68
C GLU A 258 -6.59 -13.41 5.16
N GLU A 259 -7.17 -14.53 4.74
CA GLU A 259 -7.72 -14.62 3.41
C GLU A 259 -8.73 -13.48 3.34
N LYS A 260 -8.32 -12.34 2.76
CA LYS A 260 -9.25 -11.31 2.30
C LYS A 260 -10.44 -12.06 1.71
N PRO A 261 -11.67 -11.87 2.23
CA PRO A 261 -12.79 -12.72 1.85
C PRO A 261 -12.88 -12.68 0.34
N LEU A 262 -12.77 -13.85 -0.30
CA LEU A 262 -12.82 -13.95 -1.76
C LEU A 262 -14.02 -13.11 -2.21
N SER A 263 -13.76 -12.15 -3.09
CA SER A 263 -14.74 -11.19 -3.56
C SER A 263 -14.73 -11.18 -5.09
N ALA A 264 -15.91 -11.23 -5.69
CA ALA A 264 -16.09 -11.05 -7.11
C ALA A 264 -16.71 -9.68 -7.39
N VAL A 265 -16.08 -8.88 -8.24
CA VAL A 265 -16.56 -7.54 -8.60
C VAL A 265 -17.13 -7.57 -10.02
N LEU A 266 -18.36 -7.10 -10.18
CA LEU A 266 -19.05 -6.93 -11.46
C LEU A 266 -19.25 -5.45 -11.73
N LYS A 267 -18.84 -4.99 -12.91
CA LYS A 267 -19.03 -3.60 -13.34
C LYS A 267 -20.38 -3.40 -14.03
N PRO A 268 -20.90 -2.16 -14.12
CA PRO A 268 -22.03 -1.83 -14.96
C PRO A 268 -21.83 -2.39 -16.39
N GLY A 269 -22.74 -3.26 -16.83
CA GLY A 269 -22.67 -3.96 -18.12
C GLY A 269 -22.34 -5.46 -18.01
N ASP A 270 -21.74 -5.91 -16.92
CA ASP A 270 -21.47 -7.33 -16.66
C ASP A 270 -22.72 -8.12 -16.21
N TYR A 271 -23.76 -7.40 -15.78
CA TYR A 271 -25.05 -7.92 -15.34
C TYR A 271 -26.17 -7.12 -16.03
N TYR A 272 -27.39 -7.66 -16.01
CA TYR A 272 -28.56 -6.98 -16.60
C TYR A 272 -29.83 -7.22 -15.80
N LYS A 273 -30.87 -6.40 -16.03
CA LYS A 273 -32.23 -6.67 -15.54
C LYS A 273 -33.02 -7.42 -16.59
N ASP A 274 -33.65 -8.53 -16.21
CA ASP A 274 -34.59 -9.22 -17.09
C ASP A 274 -35.88 -8.41 -17.31
N ASN A 275 -36.79 -8.95 -18.12
CA ASN A 275 -38.07 -8.30 -18.44
C ASN A 275 -38.97 -8.06 -17.21
N ASN A 276 -38.71 -8.76 -16.11
CA ASN A 276 -39.44 -8.65 -14.85
C ASN A 276 -38.68 -7.80 -13.81
N GLY A 277 -37.59 -7.14 -14.22
CA GLY A 277 -36.77 -6.30 -13.36
C GLY A 277 -35.82 -7.06 -12.43
N LYS A 278 -35.68 -8.38 -12.57
CA LYS A 278 -34.76 -9.21 -11.77
C LYS A 278 -33.34 -9.06 -12.27
N MET A 279 -32.41 -8.87 -11.33
CA MET A 279 -30.98 -8.79 -11.63
C MET A 279 -30.43 -10.15 -12.04
N MET A 280 -29.76 -10.21 -13.17
CA MET A 280 -29.16 -11.42 -13.75
C MET A 280 -27.65 -11.25 -13.82
N VAL A 281 -26.90 -12.19 -13.23
CA VAL A 281 -25.44 -12.15 -13.10
C VAL A 281 -24.77 -13.38 -13.73
N PRO A 282 -23.54 -13.25 -14.27
CA PRO A 282 -22.85 -14.34 -14.96
C PRO A 282 -22.30 -15.36 -13.95
N ALA A 283 -23.00 -16.49 -13.78
CA ALA A 283 -22.76 -17.45 -12.71
C ALA A 283 -21.30 -17.93 -12.64
N ALA A 284 -20.76 -18.38 -13.78
CA ALA A 284 -19.40 -18.93 -13.81
C ALA A 284 -18.31 -17.89 -13.52
N ARG A 285 -18.50 -16.63 -13.94
CA ARG A 285 -17.52 -15.57 -13.70
C ARG A 285 -17.44 -15.23 -12.21
N VAL A 286 -18.60 -15.02 -11.60
CA VAL A 286 -18.70 -14.68 -10.17
C VAL A 286 -18.21 -15.84 -9.30
N LEU A 287 -18.74 -17.04 -9.54
CA LEU A 287 -18.49 -18.19 -8.67
C LEU A 287 -17.04 -18.69 -8.73
N ARG A 288 -16.37 -18.63 -9.90
CA ARG A 288 -14.96 -19.03 -10.01
C ARG A 288 -14.00 -18.07 -9.28
N GLN A 289 -14.30 -16.76 -9.26
CA GLN A 289 -13.53 -15.81 -8.45
C GLN A 289 -13.66 -16.10 -6.94
N LEU A 290 -14.78 -16.72 -6.54
CA LEU A 290 -15.02 -17.23 -5.20
C LEU A 290 -14.55 -18.68 -5.00
N GLN A 291 -13.74 -19.22 -5.93
CA GLN A 291 -13.20 -20.58 -5.92
C GLN A 291 -14.26 -21.71 -5.91
N PHE A 292 -15.43 -21.49 -6.50
CA PHE A 292 -16.34 -22.58 -6.85
C PHE A 292 -15.93 -23.21 -8.18
N ASP A 293 -16.04 -24.53 -8.25
CA ASP A 293 -16.05 -25.27 -9.51
C ASP A 293 -17.39 -25.07 -10.22
N VAL A 294 -17.33 -24.68 -11.50
CA VAL A 294 -18.51 -24.55 -12.35
C VAL A 294 -18.30 -25.32 -13.64
N LYS A 295 -19.04 -26.43 -13.80
CA LYS A 295 -18.96 -27.34 -14.96
C LYS A 295 -20.24 -27.27 -15.78
N TRP A 296 -20.10 -27.12 -17.10
CA TRP A 296 -21.23 -27.07 -18.01
C TRP A 296 -21.51 -28.45 -18.63
N ASN A 297 -22.76 -28.91 -18.54
CA ASN A 297 -23.24 -30.09 -19.23
C ASN A 297 -24.14 -29.69 -20.40
N GLY A 298 -23.59 -29.74 -21.62
CA GLY A 298 -24.31 -29.34 -22.83
C GLY A 298 -25.51 -30.22 -23.19
N LYS A 299 -25.54 -31.48 -22.76
CA LYS A 299 -26.66 -32.40 -23.04
C LYS A 299 -27.89 -32.05 -22.20
N SER A 300 -27.69 -31.83 -20.90
CA SER A 300 -28.76 -31.48 -19.97
C SER A 300 -29.03 -29.97 -19.86
N LYS A 301 -28.19 -29.14 -20.51
CA LYS A 301 -28.22 -27.68 -20.41
C LYS A 301 -28.13 -27.19 -18.95
N THR A 302 -27.26 -27.84 -18.19
CA THR A 302 -27.10 -27.60 -16.74
C THR A 302 -25.69 -27.15 -16.42
N ALA A 303 -25.55 -26.11 -15.61
CA ALA A 303 -24.30 -25.76 -14.95
C ALA A 303 -24.29 -26.37 -13.53
N GLU A 304 -23.35 -27.27 -13.28
CA GLU A 304 -23.09 -27.87 -11.98
C GLU A 304 -22.09 -27.01 -11.22
N ILE A 305 -22.39 -26.71 -9.95
CA ILE A 305 -21.66 -25.77 -9.11
C ILE A 305 -21.27 -26.49 -7.82
N SER A 306 -20.00 -26.46 -7.46
CA SER A 306 -19.51 -27.09 -6.21
C SER A 306 -18.37 -26.34 -5.55
N LYS A 307 -18.33 -26.36 -4.21
CA LYS A 307 -17.19 -25.90 -3.40
C LYS A 307 -17.20 -26.64 -2.06
N GLY A 308 -16.23 -27.53 -1.83
CA GLY A 308 -16.23 -28.40 -0.65
C GLY A 308 -17.52 -29.21 -0.54
N ALA A 309 -18.27 -29.04 0.55
CA ALA A 309 -19.56 -29.71 0.78
C ALA A 309 -20.76 -29.01 0.10
N VAL A 310 -20.58 -27.80 -0.43
CA VAL A 310 -21.62 -27.06 -1.14
C VAL A 310 -21.76 -27.61 -2.56
N TRP A 311 -22.99 -28.00 -2.93
CA TRP A 311 -23.33 -28.41 -4.28
C TRP A 311 -24.66 -27.80 -4.72
N SER A 312 -24.74 -27.36 -5.97
CA SER A 312 -25.94 -26.84 -6.61
C SER A 312 -25.89 -27.12 -8.11
N ALA A 313 -27.04 -27.05 -8.77
CA ALA A 313 -27.13 -27.12 -10.21
C ALA A 313 -28.18 -26.15 -10.73
N VAL A 314 -27.88 -25.46 -11.84
CA VAL A 314 -28.81 -24.56 -12.52
C VAL A 314 -29.05 -25.05 -13.94
N THR A 315 -30.31 -25.28 -14.29
CA THR A 315 -30.71 -25.75 -15.63
C THR A 315 -31.34 -24.60 -16.40
N LEU A 316 -30.91 -24.39 -17.66
CA LEU A 316 -31.45 -23.32 -18.50
C LEU A 316 -32.98 -23.40 -18.59
N ASN A 317 -33.61 -22.23 -18.57
CA ASN A 317 -35.07 -22.04 -18.68
C ASN A 317 -35.90 -22.74 -17.59
N LYS A 318 -35.28 -23.18 -16.49
CA LYS A 318 -35.97 -23.80 -15.35
C LYS A 318 -35.79 -22.97 -14.09
N ASP A 319 -36.88 -22.36 -13.60
CA ASP A 319 -36.92 -21.62 -12.33
C ASP A 319 -37.05 -22.58 -11.14
N ALA A 320 -35.98 -23.33 -10.87
CA ALA A 320 -35.91 -24.27 -9.76
C ALA A 320 -34.45 -24.41 -9.30
N TYR A 321 -34.19 -23.99 -8.06
CA TYR A 321 -32.84 -23.90 -7.50
C TYR A 321 -32.76 -24.61 -6.16
N ALA A 322 -31.72 -25.42 -5.97
CA ALA A 322 -31.54 -26.21 -4.76
C ALA A 322 -30.11 -26.09 -4.23
N LEU A 323 -29.96 -26.21 -2.90
CA LEU A 323 -28.68 -26.35 -2.22
C LEU A 323 -28.59 -27.78 -1.68
N GLY A 324 -27.63 -28.56 -2.18
CA GLY A 324 -27.43 -29.96 -1.80
C GLY A 324 -28.69 -30.81 -2.07
N LYS A 325 -29.17 -31.52 -1.03
CA LYS A 325 -30.34 -32.41 -1.09
C LYS A 325 -31.67 -31.71 -0.76
N MET A 326 -31.69 -30.38 -0.64
CA MET A 326 -32.91 -29.64 -0.29
C MET A 326 -33.90 -29.57 -1.47
N ALA A 327 -35.18 -29.41 -1.14
CA ALA A 327 -36.22 -29.21 -2.16
C ALA A 327 -35.95 -27.93 -2.98
N PRO A 328 -36.06 -27.98 -4.32
CA PRO A 328 -35.87 -26.81 -5.15
C PRO A 328 -36.86 -25.70 -4.84
N ARG A 329 -36.40 -24.44 -4.86
CA ARG A 329 -37.20 -23.23 -4.70
C ARG A 329 -37.20 -22.43 -5.99
N SER A 330 -38.30 -21.72 -6.26
CA SER A 330 -38.40 -20.75 -7.36
C SER A 330 -37.91 -19.38 -6.87
N LEU A 331 -37.19 -18.66 -7.73
CA LEU A 331 -36.66 -17.31 -7.47
C LEU A 331 -37.34 -16.25 -8.36
N GLY A 332 -38.30 -16.65 -9.19
CA GLY A 332 -39.07 -15.76 -10.06
C GLY A 332 -38.36 -15.37 -11.35
N ALA A 333 -37.22 -15.99 -11.65
CA ALA A 333 -36.50 -15.87 -12.91
C ALA A 333 -35.70 -17.15 -13.17
N SER A 334 -35.70 -17.62 -14.41
CA SER A 334 -34.99 -18.84 -14.82
C SER A 334 -33.60 -18.52 -15.39
N PRO A 335 -32.63 -19.46 -15.34
CA PRO A 335 -31.30 -19.23 -15.90
C PRO A 335 -31.37 -19.05 -17.42
N ALA A 336 -30.64 -18.06 -17.93
CA ALA A 336 -30.62 -17.71 -19.35
C ALA A 336 -29.20 -17.81 -19.91
N MET A 337 -29.07 -18.15 -21.19
CA MET A 337 -27.79 -18.12 -21.90
C MET A 337 -27.70 -16.85 -22.74
N LYS A 338 -26.67 -16.05 -22.52
CA LYS A 338 -26.40 -14.81 -23.27
C LYS A 338 -24.89 -14.68 -23.51
N ASP A 339 -24.50 -14.39 -24.75
CA ASP A 339 -23.10 -14.21 -25.15
C ASP A 339 -22.17 -15.37 -24.72
N GLY A 340 -22.68 -16.61 -24.79
CA GLY A 340 -21.93 -17.81 -24.38
C GLY A 340 -21.83 -18.03 -22.86
N HIS A 341 -22.45 -17.18 -22.05
CA HIS A 341 -22.42 -17.26 -20.58
C HIS A 341 -23.80 -17.62 -20.02
N VAL A 342 -23.81 -18.41 -18.95
CA VAL A 342 -25.03 -18.70 -18.18
C VAL A 342 -25.24 -17.60 -17.14
N TYR A 343 -26.35 -16.90 -17.25
CA TYR A 343 -26.82 -15.90 -16.31
C TYR A 343 -27.87 -16.49 -15.38
N VAL A 344 -27.76 -16.18 -14.10
CA VAL A 344 -28.68 -16.61 -13.04
C VAL A 344 -29.21 -15.39 -12.30
N PRO A 345 -30.39 -15.48 -11.66
CA PRO A 345 -30.88 -14.41 -10.81
C PRO A 345 -29.88 -14.12 -9.69
N LEU A 346 -29.68 -12.86 -9.32
CA LEU A 346 -28.82 -12.50 -8.18
C LEU A 346 -29.25 -13.24 -6.90
N ALA A 347 -30.56 -13.44 -6.73
CA ALA A 347 -31.16 -14.22 -5.65
C ALA A 347 -30.65 -15.67 -5.56
N PHE A 348 -30.13 -16.24 -6.66
CA PHE A 348 -29.48 -17.55 -6.60
C PHE A 348 -28.19 -17.49 -5.77
N LEU A 349 -27.41 -16.42 -5.91
CA LEU A 349 -26.19 -16.23 -5.13
C LEU A 349 -26.52 -15.97 -3.65
N THR A 350 -27.49 -15.08 -3.38
CA THR A 350 -27.83 -14.69 -2.00
C THR A 350 -28.67 -15.73 -1.27
N ASP A 351 -29.74 -16.24 -1.89
CA ASP A 351 -30.76 -17.01 -1.17
C ASP A 351 -30.50 -18.52 -1.23
N ILE A 352 -29.81 -18.99 -2.27
CA ILE A 352 -29.47 -20.41 -2.44
C ILE A 352 -28.04 -20.68 -2.00
N LEU A 353 -27.06 -19.93 -2.49
CA LEU A 353 -25.65 -20.11 -2.13
C LEU A 353 -25.21 -19.34 -0.88
N GLN A 354 -26.09 -18.53 -0.29
CA GLN A 354 -25.83 -17.77 0.94
C GLN A 354 -24.62 -16.81 0.81
N LEU A 355 -24.38 -16.27 -0.38
CA LEU A 355 -23.34 -15.28 -0.64
C LEU A 355 -23.84 -13.87 -0.30
N GLN A 356 -22.92 -12.98 0.11
CA GLN A 356 -23.23 -11.59 0.41
C GLN A 356 -23.04 -10.73 -0.84
N THR A 357 -23.85 -9.68 -0.99
CA THR A 357 -23.80 -8.77 -2.13
C THR A 357 -23.91 -7.32 -1.68
N ASP A 358 -22.99 -6.48 -2.13
CA ASP A 358 -23.04 -5.02 -1.96
C ASP A 358 -23.01 -4.31 -3.31
N GLN A 359 -23.70 -3.19 -3.42
CA GLN A 359 -23.73 -2.40 -4.65
C GLN A 359 -23.31 -0.95 -4.37
N SER A 360 -22.24 -0.50 -5.03
CA SER A 360 -21.72 0.84 -4.87
C SER A 360 -22.62 1.90 -5.53
N GLN A 361 -22.46 3.16 -5.12
CA GLN A 361 -23.15 4.30 -5.74
C GLN A 361 -22.80 4.49 -7.22
N GLN A 362 -21.67 3.92 -7.67
CA GLN A 362 -21.23 3.94 -9.08
C GLN A 362 -21.80 2.77 -9.90
N GLY A 363 -22.53 1.86 -9.26
CA GLY A 363 -23.13 0.69 -9.90
C GLY A 363 -22.22 -0.54 -9.94
N ASP A 364 -21.09 -0.55 -9.24
CA ASP A 364 -20.30 -1.78 -9.11
C ASP A 364 -20.97 -2.72 -8.11
N MET A 365 -21.07 -4.00 -8.44
CA MET A 365 -21.62 -5.03 -7.56
C MET A 365 -20.52 -5.95 -7.07
N THR A 366 -20.34 -6.02 -5.76
CA THR A 366 -19.39 -6.92 -5.12
C THR A 366 -20.12 -8.11 -4.51
N VAL A 367 -19.66 -9.32 -4.78
CA VAL A 367 -20.17 -10.56 -4.21
C VAL A 367 -19.08 -11.19 -3.35
N THR A 368 -19.35 -11.51 -2.09
CA THR A 368 -18.39 -12.14 -1.17
C THR A 368 -18.93 -13.44 -0.60
N ALA A 369 -18.04 -14.34 -0.19
CA ALA A 369 -18.43 -15.47 0.65
C ALA A 369 -18.98 -14.96 2.00
N ALA A 370 -20.02 -15.62 2.52
CA ALA A 370 -20.44 -15.38 3.91
C ALA A 370 -19.32 -15.83 4.86
N GLN A 371 -19.07 -15.02 5.91
CA GLN A 371 -18.13 -15.33 6.99
C GLN A 371 -18.65 -16.44 7.90
#